data_AF-A0A354MX58-F1
#
_entry.id   AF-A0A354MX58-F1
#
_cell.length_a   1.000
_cell.length_b   1.000
_cell.length_c   1.000
_cell.angle_alpha   90.00
_cell.angle_beta   90.00
_cell.angle_gamma   90.00
#
_symmetry.space_group_name_H-M   'P 1'
#
loop_
_entity.id
_entity.type
_entity.pdbx_description
1 polymer ?
#
loop_
_entity_poly.entity_id
_entity_poly.type
_entity_poly.pdbx_seq_one_letter_code
_entity_poly.pdbx_strand_id
1 'polypeptide(L)'
;AADVWAKSAAGDKLADSKVTVTVNGEAASVKGSDSEKTSYNLVFEEGENIVEITATDGKYTKTVTYTVTYDPTKPTVITVCVEGFTLGIGYIVEPYKLVLDDMVLSEMASRYGYDDAAAMKEAMTAAYVLDYVLTENGLEMTHQGGLSSGSSFYMQYISGIDTSAIAVPENLQAKLEENGFTVDPEPGEEGTLGEFDITYGSGWMYSVNGVFPNVGFCDYVPQDGDVMRVQFTVA
;
A
#
# COMPACT_ATOMS: atom_id res chain seq x y z
N ALA A 1 -1.13 -9.36 3.51
CA ALA A 1 -1.52 -10.08 2.28
C ALA A 1 -0.27 -10.62 1.61
N ALA A 2 -0.36 -11.66 0.79
CA ALA A 2 0.79 -12.21 0.06
C ALA A 2 0.58 -12.15 -1.45
N ASP A 3 1.55 -11.60 -2.16
CA ASP A 3 1.56 -11.52 -3.62
C ASP A 3 2.22 -12.76 -4.22
N VAL A 4 1.55 -13.38 -5.21
CA VAL A 4 2.04 -14.57 -5.90
C VAL A 4 2.19 -14.29 -7.40
N TRP A 5 3.43 -14.40 -7.89
CA TRP A 5 3.76 -14.39 -9.31
C TRP A 5 3.87 -15.83 -9.83
N ALA A 6 2.76 -16.40 -10.27
CA ALA A 6 2.73 -17.70 -10.92
C ALA A 6 2.78 -17.50 -12.44
N LYS A 7 3.89 -17.92 -13.08
CA LYS A 7 4.11 -17.73 -14.51
C LYS A 7 4.29 -19.07 -15.24
N SER A 8 3.79 -19.14 -16.48
CA SER A 8 4.02 -20.25 -17.40
C SER A 8 5.49 -20.28 -17.85
N ALA A 9 5.87 -21.32 -18.59
CA ALA A 9 7.21 -21.40 -19.19
C ALA A 9 7.48 -20.27 -20.20
N ALA A 10 6.44 -19.66 -20.78
CA ALA A 10 6.56 -18.51 -21.68
C ALA A 10 6.67 -17.17 -20.94
N GLY A 11 6.50 -17.15 -19.61
CA GLY A 11 6.54 -15.94 -18.79
C GLY A 11 5.17 -15.28 -18.58
N ASP A 12 4.11 -15.82 -19.17
CA ASP A 12 2.74 -15.31 -19.00
C ASP A 12 2.20 -15.65 -17.61
N LYS A 13 1.45 -14.74 -17.00
CA LYS A 13 0.73 -15.01 -15.74
C LYS A 13 -0.23 -16.19 -15.94
N LEU A 14 -0.20 -17.15 -15.01
CA LEU A 14 -1.18 -18.23 -14.96
C LEU A 14 -2.54 -17.69 -14.48
N ALA A 15 -3.62 -18.24 -15.04
CA ALA A 15 -4.97 -17.94 -14.56
C ALA A 15 -5.12 -18.33 -13.08
N ASP A 16 -5.90 -17.58 -12.31
CA ASP A 16 -6.06 -17.80 -10.86
C ASP A 16 -6.55 -19.20 -10.52
N SER A 17 -7.39 -19.80 -11.38
CA SER A 17 -7.88 -21.19 -11.24
C SER A 17 -6.79 -22.27 -11.38
N LYS A 18 -5.59 -21.90 -11.82
CA LYS A 18 -4.41 -22.77 -11.93
C LYS A 18 -3.48 -22.65 -10.71
N VAL A 19 -3.80 -21.79 -9.74
CA VAL A 19 -2.98 -21.52 -8.57
C VAL A 19 -3.80 -21.74 -7.30
N THR A 20 -3.32 -22.62 -6.44
CA THR A 20 -3.87 -22.85 -5.11
C THR A 20 -2.89 -22.35 -4.07
N VAL A 21 -3.38 -21.57 -3.12
CA VAL A 21 -2.62 -21.14 -1.93
C VAL A 21 -3.34 -21.65 -0.70
N THR A 22 -2.63 -22.30 0.21
CA THR A 22 -3.17 -22.75 1.49
C THR A 22 -2.33 -22.26 2.66
N VAL A 23 -2.98 -22.11 3.82
CA VAL A 23 -2.32 -21.93 5.12
C VAL A 23 -2.80 -23.05 6.03
N ASN A 24 -1.88 -23.86 6.54
CA ASN A 24 -2.18 -25.04 7.36
C ASN A 24 -3.17 -26.02 6.69
N GLY A 25 -3.15 -26.09 5.36
CA GLY A 25 -4.06 -26.92 4.57
C GLY A 25 -5.38 -26.26 4.18
N GLU A 26 -5.75 -25.13 4.81
CA GLU A 26 -6.96 -24.37 4.48
C GLU A 26 -6.72 -23.41 3.32
N ALA A 27 -7.68 -23.32 2.39
CA ALA A 27 -7.53 -22.49 1.19
C ALA A 27 -7.55 -20.99 1.53
N ALA A 28 -6.54 -20.26 1.06
CA ALA A 28 -6.48 -18.80 1.16
C ALA A 28 -7.40 -18.15 0.12
N SER A 29 -8.10 -17.08 0.52
CA SER A 29 -8.98 -16.33 -0.38
C SER A 29 -8.18 -15.35 -1.25
N VAL A 30 -8.63 -15.20 -2.51
CA VAL A 30 -8.08 -14.17 -3.41
C VAL A 30 -8.53 -12.80 -2.91
N LYS A 31 -7.57 -11.88 -2.81
CA LYS A 31 -7.76 -10.49 -2.41
C LYS A 31 -7.76 -9.55 -3.61
N GLY A 32 -6.88 -9.78 -4.57
CA GLY A 32 -6.70 -8.95 -5.76
C GLY A 32 -6.01 -9.74 -6.86
N SER A 33 -6.26 -9.38 -8.12
CA SER A 33 -5.67 -10.05 -9.28
C SER A 33 -5.50 -9.04 -10.40
N ASP A 34 -4.28 -8.93 -10.92
CA ASP A 34 -3.95 -8.07 -12.08
C ASP A 34 -3.29 -8.90 -13.19
N SER A 35 -2.73 -8.27 -14.21
CA SER A 35 -2.06 -8.97 -15.32
C SER A 35 -0.75 -9.66 -14.95
N GLU A 36 -0.15 -9.32 -13.80
CA GLU A 36 1.17 -9.81 -13.37
C GLU A 36 1.10 -10.81 -12.20
N LYS A 37 0.18 -10.59 -11.25
CA LYS A 37 0.15 -11.29 -9.96
C LYS A 37 -1.27 -11.47 -9.41
N THR A 38 -1.37 -12.38 -8.45
CA THR A 38 -2.58 -12.63 -7.66
C THR A 38 -2.21 -12.54 -6.19
N SER A 39 -2.98 -11.77 -5.44
CA SER A 39 -2.74 -11.49 -4.03
C SER A 39 -3.76 -12.23 -3.18
N TYR A 40 -3.30 -12.82 -2.08
CA TYR A 40 -4.08 -13.69 -1.23
C TYR A 40 -4.16 -13.16 0.21
N ASN A 41 -5.31 -13.37 0.86
CA ASN A 41 -5.45 -13.19 2.30
C ASN A 41 -4.95 -14.46 2.99
N LEU A 42 -3.86 -14.33 3.76
CA LEU A 42 -3.33 -15.41 4.58
C LEU A 42 -3.77 -15.17 6.02
N VAL A 43 -4.36 -16.19 6.65
CA VAL A 43 -4.79 -16.16 8.05
C VAL A 43 -3.90 -17.14 8.82
N PHE A 44 -3.14 -16.62 9.78
CA PHE A 44 -2.20 -17.41 10.57
C PHE A 44 -2.76 -17.73 11.96
N GLU A 45 -2.45 -18.91 12.46
CA GLU A 45 -2.62 -19.29 13.86
C GLU A 45 -1.36 -18.94 14.66
N GLU A 46 -1.47 -18.81 15.99
CA GLU A 46 -0.30 -18.61 16.84
C GLU A 46 0.71 -19.76 16.69
N GLY A 47 1.98 -19.42 16.51
CA GLY A 47 3.06 -20.37 16.32
C GLY A 47 3.40 -20.62 14.86
N GLU A 48 3.78 -21.85 14.54
CA GLU A 48 4.25 -22.23 13.21
C GLU A 48 3.07 -22.48 12.25
N ASN A 49 3.14 -21.85 11.08
CA ASN A 49 2.18 -21.99 9.99
C ASN A 49 2.89 -22.46 8.73
N ILE A 50 2.24 -23.35 7.98
CA ILE A 50 2.72 -23.86 6.70
C ILE A 50 1.92 -23.21 5.58
N VAL A 51 2.58 -22.43 4.74
CA VAL A 51 1.99 -21.83 3.54
C VAL A 51 2.42 -22.64 2.32
N GLU A 52 1.47 -23.24 1.61
CA GLU A 52 1.75 -23.97 0.37
C GLU A 52 1.16 -23.25 -0.83
N ILE A 53 1.98 -23.03 -1.85
CA ILE A 53 1.60 -22.41 -3.11
C ILE A 53 1.82 -23.44 -4.21
N THR A 54 0.75 -23.89 -4.83
CA THR A 54 0.78 -24.86 -5.92
C THR A 54 0.28 -24.23 -7.21
N ALA A 55 1.10 -24.26 -8.25
CA ALA A 55 0.75 -23.79 -9.59
C ALA A 55 0.77 -24.94 -10.59
N THR A 56 -0.24 -25.02 -11.46
CA THR A 56 -0.36 -26.07 -12.49
C THR A 56 -0.56 -25.50 -13.88
N ASP A 57 0.30 -25.87 -14.83
CA ASP A 57 0.17 -25.54 -16.24
C ASP A 57 0.18 -26.80 -17.12
N GLY A 58 -1.00 -27.23 -17.55
CA GLY A 58 -1.18 -28.49 -18.26
C GLY A 58 -0.77 -29.68 -17.40
N LYS A 59 0.30 -30.38 -17.79
CA LYS A 59 0.85 -31.52 -17.05
C LYS A 59 1.93 -31.15 -16.03
N TYR A 60 2.33 -29.88 -15.98
CA TYR A 60 3.40 -29.41 -15.11
C TYR A 60 2.79 -28.83 -13.85
N THR A 61 3.21 -29.34 -12.70
CA THR A 61 2.80 -28.81 -11.39
C THR A 61 4.06 -28.50 -10.57
N LYS A 62 4.05 -27.35 -9.91
CA LYS A 62 5.09 -26.94 -8.96
C LYS A 62 4.44 -26.50 -7.67
N THR A 63 4.96 -27.01 -6.55
CA THR A 63 4.58 -26.59 -5.21
C THR A 63 5.78 -25.95 -4.52
N VAL A 64 5.56 -24.84 -3.85
CA VAL A 64 6.52 -24.19 -2.96
C VAL A 64 5.88 -24.09 -1.59
N THR A 65 6.63 -24.45 -0.56
CA THR A 65 6.19 -24.46 0.83
C THR A 65 7.05 -23.47 1.61
N TYR A 66 6.40 -22.61 2.40
CA TYR A 66 7.02 -21.70 3.34
C TYR A 66 6.56 -22.02 4.76
N THR A 67 7.45 -21.84 5.71
CA THR A 67 7.13 -21.90 7.13
C THR A 67 7.15 -20.48 7.69
N VAL A 68 6.05 -20.04 8.29
CA VAL A 68 5.87 -18.71 8.87
C VAL A 68 5.56 -18.87 10.35
N THR A 69 6.34 -18.24 11.22
CA THR A 69 6.04 -18.20 12.66
C THR A 69 5.31 -16.91 12.99
N TYR A 70 4.08 -17.01 13.48
CA TYR A 70 3.27 -15.87 13.89
C TYR A 70 3.22 -15.79 15.42
N ASP A 71 3.62 -14.64 15.96
CA ASP A 71 3.58 -14.34 17.40
C ASP A 71 2.66 -13.12 17.61
N PRO A 72 1.38 -13.34 17.97
CA PRO A 72 0.41 -12.26 18.10
C PRO A 72 0.71 -11.31 19.28
N THR A 73 1.65 -11.68 20.17
CA THR A 73 2.06 -10.89 21.33
C THR A 73 3.09 -9.81 20.98
N LYS A 74 3.74 -9.93 19.81
CA LYS A 74 4.67 -8.91 19.32
C LYS A 74 3.92 -7.81 18.58
N PRO A 75 4.29 -6.54 18.78
CA PRO A 75 3.72 -5.45 18.02
C PRO A 75 4.18 -5.55 16.56
N THR A 76 3.31 -5.13 15.65
CA THR A 76 3.66 -4.92 14.24
C THR A 76 4.48 -3.65 14.12
N VAL A 77 5.67 -3.73 13.52
CA VAL A 77 6.51 -2.56 13.24
C VAL A 77 6.50 -2.28 11.75
N ILE A 78 6.07 -1.09 11.36
CA ILE A 78 6.04 -0.62 9.97
C ILE A 78 6.88 0.64 9.82
N THR A 79 7.61 0.76 8.72
CA THR A 79 8.29 2.01 8.32
C THR A 79 7.51 2.65 7.19
N VAL A 80 7.15 3.92 7.35
CA VAL A 80 6.35 4.67 6.37
C VAL A 80 7.13 5.90 5.92
N CYS A 81 7.19 6.16 4.62
CA CYS A 81 7.65 7.46 4.10
C CYS A 81 6.67 7.99 3.06
N VAL A 82 6.62 9.32 2.96
CA VAL A 82 5.82 10.05 1.96
C VAL A 82 6.77 10.99 1.24
N GLU A 83 6.78 10.97 -0.09
CA GLU A 83 7.74 11.74 -0.87
C GLU A 83 7.20 12.29 -2.17
N GLY A 84 7.82 13.39 -2.61
CA GLY A 84 7.61 14.05 -3.88
C GLY A 84 8.91 14.23 -4.65
N PHE A 85 9.78 13.22 -4.66
CA PHE A 85 11.06 13.27 -5.39
C PHE A 85 10.87 13.55 -6.88
N THR A 86 9.75 13.14 -7.46
CA THR A 86 9.34 13.45 -8.85
C THR A 86 9.22 14.96 -9.10
N LEU A 87 8.97 15.75 -8.07
CA LEU A 87 8.82 17.21 -8.09
C LEU A 87 9.99 17.95 -7.43
N GLY A 88 11.05 17.23 -7.03
CA GLY A 88 12.23 17.81 -6.39
C GLY A 88 12.04 18.22 -4.92
N ILE A 89 10.88 17.97 -4.30
CA ILE A 89 10.59 18.40 -2.91
C ILE A 89 11.06 17.42 -1.82
N GLY A 90 11.62 16.28 -2.22
CA GLY A 90 12.21 15.34 -1.27
C GLY A 90 11.17 14.53 -0.48
N TYR A 91 11.51 14.20 0.77
CA TYR A 91 10.58 13.61 1.71
C TYR A 91 9.61 14.67 2.25
N ILE A 92 8.33 14.39 2.14
CA ILE A 92 7.25 15.10 2.85
C ILE A 92 7.16 14.54 4.28
N VAL A 93 7.28 13.22 4.41
CA VAL A 93 7.50 12.53 5.67
C VAL A 93 8.75 11.65 5.51
N GLU A 94 9.80 11.98 6.26
CA GLU A 94 11.00 11.14 6.41
C GLU A 94 10.62 9.73 6.89
N PRO A 95 11.43 8.68 6.62
CA PRO A 95 11.13 7.32 7.08
C PRO A 95 10.75 7.25 8.56
N TYR A 96 9.45 7.09 8.80
CA TYR A 96 8.80 7.09 10.10
C TYR A 96 8.57 5.65 10.55
N LYS A 97 9.24 5.24 11.62
CA LYS A 97 9.09 3.91 12.19
C LYS A 97 7.96 3.89 13.20
N LEU A 98 6.81 3.36 12.81
CA LEU A 98 5.63 3.19 13.64
C LEU A 98 5.62 1.80 14.28
N VAL A 99 5.49 1.76 15.61
CA VAL A 99 5.30 0.52 16.39
C VAL A 99 3.83 0.44 16.79
N LEU A 100 3.08 -0.48 16.20
CA LEU A 100 1.66 -0.70 16.47
C LEU A 100 1.50 -1.57 17.73
N ASP A 101 1.89 -1.03 18.88
CA ASP A 101 1.65 -1.64 20.19
C ASP A 101 0.27 -1.26 20.75
N ASP A 102 -0.10 -1.84 21.90
CA ASP A 102 -1.41 -1.61 22.52
C ASP A 102 -1.69 -0.13 22.82
N MET A 103 -0.65 0.67 23.09
CA MET A 103 -0.82 2.10 23.37
C MET A 103 -1.18 2.86 22.09
N VAL A 104 -0.41 2.67 21.01
CA VAL A 104 -0.70 3.27 19.72
C VAL A 104 -2.05 2.79 19.17
N LEU A 105 -2.34 1.49 19.29
CA LEU A 105 -3.62 0.94 18.85
C LEU A 105 -4.80 1.50 19.64
N SER A 106 -4.66 1.75 20.94
CA SER A 106 -5.70 2.38 21.76
C SER A 106 -5.91 3.85 21.38
N GLU A 107 -4.82 4.55 21.05
CA GLU A 107 -4.90 5.93 20.57
C GLU A 107 -5.60 6.01 19.21
N MET A 108 -5.19 5.16 18.27
CA MET A 108 -5.84 5.02 16.96
C MET A 108 -7.31 4.63 17.13
N ALA A 109 -7.64 3.71 18.04
CA ALA A 109 -9.03 3.34 18.32
C ALA A 109 -9.87 4.56 18.73
N SER A 110 -9.37 5.35 19.69
CA SER A 110 -10.03 6.59 20.12
C SER A 110 -10.15 7.61 18.99
N ARG A 111 -9.12 7.74 18.14
CA ARG A 111 -9.08 8.69 17.03
C ARG A 111 -10.09 8.34 15.94
N TYR A 112 -10.17 7.05 15.60
CA TYR A 112 -10.96 6.55 14.47
C TYR A 112 -12.33 5.98 14.88
N GLY A 113 -12.70 6.07 16.16
CA GLY A 113 -14.01 5.69 16.65
C GLY A 113 -14.23 4.18 16.79
N TYR A 114 -13.18 3.43 17.13
CA TYR A 114 -13.26 2.02 17.50
C TYR A 114 -13.37 1.86 19.01
N ASP A 115 -14.01 0.76 19.43
CA ASP A 115 -14.28 0.48 20.85
C ASP A 115 -13.00 0.29 21.67
N ASP A 116 -12.00 -0.38 21.09
CA ASP A 116 -10.72 -0.68 21.74
C ASP A 116 -9.58 -0.97 20.74
N ALA A 117 -8.38 -1.21 21.28
CA ALA A 117 -7.19 -1.55 20.51
C ALA A 117 -7.34 -2.84 19.69
N ALA A 118 -8.13 -3.82 20.16
CA ALA A 118 -8.32 -5.09 19.45
C ALA A 118 -9.19 -4.87 18.20
N ALA A 119 -10.27 -4.11 18.32
CA ALA A 119 -11.12 -3.72 17.20
C ALA A 119 -10.34 -2.89 16.17
N MET A 120 -9.48 -1.96 16.62
CA MET A 120 -8.59 -1.20 15.74
C MET A 120 -7.56 -2.11 15.04
N LYS A 121 -6.98 -3.08 15.75
CA LYS A 121 -6.04 -4.05 15.17
C LYS A 121 -6.70 -4.89 14.08
N GLU A 122 -7.94 -5.35 14.30
CA GLU A 122 -8.71 -6.14 13.33
C GLU A 122 -9.08 -5.32 12.09
N ALA A 123 -9.42 -4.04 12.28
CA ALA A 123 -9.78 -3.14 11.19
C ALA A 123 -8.59 -2.46 10.50
N MET A 124 -7.36 -2.73 10.93
CA MET A 124 -6.16 -2.02 10.49
C MET A 124 -5.91 -2.17 8.98
N THR A 125 -5.62 -1.04 8.34
CA THR A 125 -5.29 -0.96 6.91
C THR A 125 -4.12 -0.01 6.70
N ALA A 126 -3.50 -0.04 5.51
CA ALA A 126 -2.50 0.95 5.13
C ALA A 126 -3.07 2.38 5.10
N ALA A 127 -4.38 2.55 4.87
CA ALA A 127 -5.02 3.86 4.91
C ALA A 127 -5.03 4.44 6.33
N TYR A 128 -5.35 3.64 7.36
CA TYR A 128 -5.25 4.07 8.76
C TYR A 128 -3.82 4.42 9.17
N VAL A 129 -2.85 3.60 8.77
CA VAL A 129 -1.44 3.86 9.05
C VAL A 129 -0.96 5.15 8.38
N LEU A 130 -1.32 5.36 7.12
CA LEU A 130 -0.96 6.57 6.38
C LEU A 130 -1.55 7.82 7.04
N ASP A 131 -2.85 7.80 7.33
CA ASP A 131 -3.54 8.92 7.99
C ASP A 131 -2.92 9.25 9.35
N TYR A 132 -2.66 8.22 10.17
CA TYR A 132 -2.02 8.39 11.48
C TYR A 132 -0.63 9.02 11.34
N VAL A 133 0.22 8.49 10.45
CA VAL A 133 1.58 9.00 10.24
C VAL A 133 1.57 10.44 9.72
N LEU A 134 0.67 10.79 8.79
CA LEU A 134 0.54 12.17 8.31
C LEU A 134 0.16 13.12 9.46
N THR A 135 -0.84 12.72 10.26
CA THR A 135 -1.30 13.50 11.42
C THR A 135 -0.19 13.72 12.44
N GLU A 136 0.59 12.68 12.77
CA GLU A 136 1.73 12.78 13.70
C GLU A 136 2.84 13.72 13.19
N ASN A 137 2.87 13.99 11.88
CA ASN A 137 3.81 14.91 11.24
C ASN A 137 3.18 16.29 10.96
N GLY A 138 1.99 16.58 11.51
CA GLY A 138 1.31 17.87 11.34
C GLY A 138 0.73 18.10 9.95
N LEU A 139 0.50 17.01 9.19
CA LEU A 139 -0.07 17.01 7.85
C LEU A 139 -1.50 16.48 7.91
N GLU A 140 -2.32 16.88 6.95
CA GLU A 140 -3.71 16.42 6.83
C GLU A 140 -3.92 15.71 5.50
N MET A 141 -4.52 14.52 5.53
CA MET A 141 -4.91 13.79 4.34
C MET A 141 -6.37 14.05 4.01
N THR A 142 -6.64 14.55 2.81
CA THR A 142 -7.99 14.54 2.26
C THR A 142 -8.18 13.31 1.38
N HIS A 143 -9.28 12.60 1.59
CA HIS A 143 -9.63 11.40 0.85
C HIS A 143 -11.14 11.28 0.61
N GLN A 144 -11.51 10.53 -0.42
CA GLN A 144 -12.85 10.00 -0.60
C GLN A 144 -12.93 8.58 -0.02
N GLY A 145 -14.14 8.13 0.29
CA GLY A 145 -14.36 6.83 0.92
C GLY A 145 -13.87 6.78 2.37
N GLY A 146 -13.89 5.59 2.96
CA GLY A 146 -13.43 5.33 4.34
C GLY A 146 -12.06 4.65 4.37
N LEU A 147 -11.41 4.67 5.54
CA LEU A 147 -10.08 4.07 5.73
C LEU A 147 -10.12 2.53 5.88
N SER A 148 -11.28 1.97 6.22
CA SER A 148 -11.46 0.52 6.42
C SER A 148 -11.66 -0.24 5.10
N SER A 149 -11.39 -1.55 5.11
CA SER A 149 -11.49 -2.40 3.91
C SER A 149 -12.86 -2.35 3.25
N GLY A 150 -12.85 -2.31 1.92
CA GLY A 150 -14.06 -2.18 1.09
C GLY A 150 -14.67 -0.78 1.03
N SER A 151 -14.10 0.22 1.72
CA SER A 151 -14.69 1.56 1.82
C SER A 151 -14.39 2.49 0.64
N SER A 152 -13.90 1.96 -0.50
CA SER A 152 -13.59 2.72 -1.72
C SER A 152 -12.66 3.91 -1.48
N PHE A 153 -11.66 3.73 -0.61
CA PHE A 153 -10.69 4.77 -0.28
C PHE A 153 -9.98 5.29 -1.53
N TYR A 154 -9.90 6.61 -1.63
CA TYR A 154 -9.13 7.27 -2.66
C TYR A 154 -8.52 8.56 -2.12
N MET A 155 -7.18 8.62 -2.11
CA MET A 155 -6.42 9.75 -1.57
C MET A 155 -6.41 10.88 -2.58
N GLN A 156 -6.85 12.07 -2.14
CA GLN A 156 -6.95 13.25 -3.01
C GLN A 156 -5.71 14.12 -2.84
N TYR A 157 -5.48 14.68 -1.66
CA TYR A 157 -4.36 15.58 -1.41
C TYR A 157 -3.87 15.52 0.02
N ILE A 158 -2.64 15.99 0.22
CA ILE A 158 -2.04 16.24 1.52
C ILE A 158 -1.93 17.75 1.70
N SER A 159 -2.38 18.25 2.84
CA SER A 159 -2.24 19.65 3.24
C SER A 159 -1.18 19.82 4.33
N GLY A 160 -0.58 21.01 4.40
CA GLY A 160 0.50 21.34 5.34
C GLY A 160 1.91 21.11 4.77
N ILE A 161 2.03 20.95 3.45
CA ILE A 161 3.31 20.73 2.76
C ILE A 161 3.93 22.09 2.37
N ASP A 162 5.25 22.22 2.44
CA ASP A 162 5.94 23.32 1.76
C ASP A 162 6.01 23.05 0.25
N THR A 163 5.14 23.69 -0.52
CA THR A 163 5.04 23.52 -1.98
C THR A 163 5.88 24.52 -2.76
N SER A 164 6.61 25.43 -2.08
CA SER A 164 7.37 26.50 -2.73
C SER A 164 8.51 25.99 -3.62
N ALA A 165 8.97 24.77 -3.38
CA ALA A 165 10.04 24.11 -4.13
C ALA A 165 9.54 23.15 -5.22
N ILE A 166 8.22 23.03 -5.44
CA ILE A 166 7.67 22.18 -6.50
C ILE A 166 8.13 22.69 -7.86
N ALA A 167 8.84 21.84 -8.59
CA ALA A 167 9.19 22.08 -9.97
C ALA A 167 9.22 20.75 -10.74
N VAL A 168 8.48 20.67 -11.84
CA VAL A 168 8.60 19.54 -12.77
C VAL A 168 9.91 19.69 -13.55
N PRO A 169 10.87 18.75 -13.46
CA PRO A 169 12.12 18.85 -14.20
C PRO A 169 11.87 18.91 -15.72
N GLU A 170 12.62 19.75 -16.47
CA GLU A 170 12.40 19.94 -17.92
C GLU A 170 12.42 18.63 -18.73
N ASN A 171 13.30 17.70 -18.37
CA ASN A 171 13.38 16.40 -19.01
C ASN A 171 12.15 15.52 -18.72
N LEU A 172 11.55 15.67 -17.54
CA LEU A 172 10.30 15.00 -17.18
C LEU A 172 9.13 15.65 -17.90
N GLN A 173 9.06 16.98 -17.94
CA GLN A 173 8.05 17.73 -18.70
C GLN A 173 8.04 17.33 -20.18
N ALA A 174 9.20 17.32 -20.84
CA ALA A 174 9.29 16.91 -22.24
C ALA A 174 8.76 15.48 -22.46
N LYS A 175 9.00 14.57 -21.51
CA LYS A 175 8.49 13.19 -21.59
C LYS A 175 6.98 13.10 -21.32
N LEU A 176 6.45 13.92 -20.44
CA LEU A 176 5.00 14.04 -20.22
C LEU A 176 4.30 14.50 -21.49
N GLU A 177 4.81 15.57 -22.12
CA GLU A 177 4.28 16.12 -23.37
C GLU A 177 4.33 15.11 -24.53
N GLU A 178 5.44 14.36 -24.67
CA GLU A 178 5.58 13.28 -25.67
C GLU A 178 4.51 12.18 -25.49
N ASN A 179 4.09 11.92 -24.25
CA ASN A 179 3.05 10.94 -23.93
C ASN A 179 1.63 11.55 -23.87
N GLY A 180 1.45 12.81 -24.25
CA GLY A 180 0.14 13.46 -24.32
C GLY A 180 -0.36 14.07 -23.00
N PHE A 181 0.49 14.16 -21.98
CA PHE A 181 0.18 14.90 -20.76
C PHE A 181 0.54 16.38 -20.91
N THR A 182 -0.30 17.25 -20.36
CA THR A 182 -0.02 18.69 -20.25
C THR A 182 0.25 19.00 -18.78
N VAL A 183 1.37 19.66 -18.51
CA VAL A 183 1.70 20.14 -17.16
C VAL A 183 0.89 21.40 -16.87
N ASP A 184 0.24 21.45 -15.71
CA ASP A 184 -0.51 22.63 -15.28
C ASP A 184 0.47 23.78 -14.96
N PRO A 185 0.30 24.98 -15.57
CA PRO A 185 1.13 26.13 -15.23
C PRO A 185 0.87 26.69 -13.82
N GLU A 186 -0.24 26.35 -13.17
CA GLU A 186 -0.63 26.80 -11.83
C GLU A 186 -0.94 25.58 -10.94
N PRO A 187 0.08 24.79 -10.54
CA PRO A 187 -0.16 23.51 -9.90
C PRO A 187 -0.69 23.66 -8.47
N GLY A 188 -1.94 23.23 -8.26
CA GLY A 188 -2.57 23.08 -6.96
C GLY A 188 -2.72 24.36 -6.13
N GLU A 189 -3.24 24.21 -4.92
CA GLU A 189 -3.29 25.28 -3.92
C GLU A 189 -1.99 25.32 -3.11
N GLU A 190 -1.49 26.53 -2.78
CA GLU A 190 -0.33 26.70 -1.91
C GLU A 190 -0.52 25.95 -0.59
N GLY A 191 0.47 25.16 -0.18
CA GLY A 191 0.38 24.34 1.03
C GLY A 191 -0.26 22.96 0.82
N THR A 192 -0.67 22.62 -0.41
CA THR A 192 -1.29 21.33 -0.74
C THR A 192 -0.63 20.64 -1.93
N LEU A 193 -0.62 19.31 -1.92
CA LEU A 193 -0.23 18.51 -3.07
C LEU A 193 -1.20 17.35 -3.27
N GLY A 194 -1.75 17.26 -4.47
CA GLY A 194 -2.92 16.45 -4.76
C GLY A 194 -2.94 15.79 -6.12
N GLU A 195 -3.90 14.88 -6.25
CA GLU A 195 -4.35 14.40 -7.54
C GLU A 195 -4.59 15.57 -8.49
N PHE A 196 -4.23 15.37 -9.75
CA PHE A 196 -4.45 16.34 -10.83
C PHE A 196 -3.70 17.68 -10.75
N ASP A 197 -3.01 17.98 -9.66
CA ASP A 197 -2.30 19.26 -9.50
C ASP A 197 -1.18 19.48 -10.53
N ILE A 198 -0.55 18.42 -11.04
CA ILE A 198 0.57 18.55 -11.98
C ILE A 198 0.14 18.21 -13.41
N THR A 199 -0.59 17.11 -13.60
CA THR A 199 -1.23 16.74 -14.87
C THR A 199 -2.54 16.03 -14.57
N TYR A 200 -3.42 15.83 -15.55
CA TYR A 200 -4.64 15.04 -15.34
C TYR A 200 -4.40 13.58 -14.88
N GLY A 201 -3.17 13.06 -14.94
CA GLY A 201 -2.80 11.74 -14.43
C GLY A 201 -1.98 11.77 -13.14
N SER A 202 -1.67 12.94 -12.58
CA SER A 202 -0.87 13.02 -11.36
C SER A 202 -1.65 12.57 -10.13
N GLY A 203 -0.97 11.98 -9.17
CA GLY A 203 -1.58 11.50 -7.93
C GLY A 203 -0.66 10.62 -7.08
N TRP A 204 -1.23 10.04 -6.04
CA TRP A 204 -0.51 9.28 -5.02
C TRP A 204 -0.51 7.78 -5.31
N MET A 205 0.68 7.19 -5.31
CA MET A 205 0.88 5.75 -5.45
C MET A 205 1.63 5.21 -4.24
N TYR A 206 1.46 3.93 -3.92
CA TYR A 206 2.22 3.31 -2.83
C TYR A 206 2.81 1.97 -3.20
N SER A 207 3.93 1.68 -2.57
CA SER A 207 4.59 0.38 -2.62
C SER A 207 4.86 -0.12 -1.21
N VAL A 208 4.85 -1.43 -1.04
CA VAL A 208 5.27 -2.10 0.19
C VAL A 208 6.41 -3.04 -0.15
N ASN A 209 7.55 -2.89 0.54
CA ASN A 209 8.78 -3.66 0.30
C ASN A 209 9.24 -3.60 -1.19
N GLY A 210 9.04 -2.45 -1.84
CA GLY A 210 9.40 -2.22 -3.24
C GLY A 210 8.41 -2.78 -4.27
N VAL A 211 7.30 -3.37 -3.85
CA VAL A 211 6.25 -3.91 -4.72
C VAL A 211 5.01 -3.02 -4.66
N PHE A 212 4.47 -2.63 -5.82
CA PHE A 212 3.16 -1.96 -5.90
C PHE A 212 2.03 -2.97 -5.69
N PRO A 213 1.25 -2.87 -4.60
CA PRO A 213 0.13 -3.77 -4.37
C PRO A 213 -0.92 -3.62 -5.48
N ASN A 214 -1.66 -4.70 -5.75
CA ASN A 214 -2.79 -4.69 -6.69
C ASN A 214 -4.15 -4.40 -6.00
N VAL A 215 -4.09 -3.81 -4.82
CA VAL A 215 -5.23 -3.40 -3.99
C VAL A 215 -5.01 -1.96 -3.50
N GLY A 216 -6.08 -1.26 -3.13
CA GLY A 216 -5.99 0.08 -2.56
C GLY A 216 -5.46 0.09 -1.12
N PHE A 217 -5.11 1.27 -0.61
CA PHE A 217 -4.65 1.45 0.78
C PHE A 217 -5.61 0.87 1.82
N CYS A 218 -6.92 1.02 1.61
CA CYS A 218 -7.92 0.51 2.55
C CYS A 218 -8.00 -1.02 2.58
N ASP A 219 -7.44 -1.71 1.60
CA ASP A 219 -7.49 -3.18 1.59
C ASP A 219 -6.15 -3.78 1.99
N TYR A 220 -5.03 -3.07 1.87
CA TYR A 220 -3.75 -3.58 2.35
C TYR A 220 -3.71 -3.62 3.89
N VAL A 221 -3.37 -4.78 4.47
CA VAL A 221 -3.19 -4.95 5.92
C VAL A 221 -1.69 -4.99 6.22
N PRO A 222 -1.15 -4.00 6.96
CA PRO A 222 0.27 -3.95 7.35
C PRO A 222 0.76 -5.22 8.03
N GLN A 223 1.97 -5.65 7.69
CA GLN A 223 2.68 -6.77 8.30
C GLN A 223 3.92 -6.29 9.05
N ASP A 224 4.40 -7.10 9.99
CA ASP A 224 5.61 -6.78 10.73
C ASP A 224 6.82 -6.71 9.80
N GLY A 225 7.60 -5.64 9.93
CA GLY A 225 8.77 -5.35 9.10
C GLY A 225 8.46 -4.67 7.77
N ASP A 226 7.20 -4.36 7.45
CA ASP A 226 6.86 -3.69 6.20
C ASP A 226 7.53 -2.32 6.08
N VAL A 227 7.96 -2.02 4.85
CA VAL A 227 8.40 -0.68 4.44
C VAL A 227 7.43 -0.15 3.39
N MET A 228 6.55 0.75 3.81
CA MET A 228 5.57 1.40 2.95
C MET A 228 6.11 2.75 2.45
N ARG A 229 6.22 2.91 1.14
CA ARG A 229 6.55 4.17 0.48
C ARG A 229 5.33 4.70 -0.25
N VAL A 230 4.90 5.90 0.10
CA VAL A 230 3.89 6.68 -0.63
C VAL A 230 4.60 7.73 -1.47
N GLN A 231 4.35 7.70 -2.77
CA GLN A 231 5.05 8.50 -3.76
C GLN A 231 4.07 9.36 -4.56
N PHE A 232 4.43 10.62 -4.78
CA PHE A 232 3.74 11.44 -5.75
C PHE A 232 4.18 11.06 -7.17
N THR A 233 3.22 10.88 -8.05
CA THR A 233 3.42 10.57 -9.47
C THR A 233 2.81 11.66 -10.34
N VAL A 234 3.41 11.91 -11.49
CA VAL A 234 3.02 13.01 -12.39
C VAL A 234 2.18 12.54 -13.59
N ALA A 235 1.99 11.23 -13.77
CA ALA A 235 1.23 10.59 -14.84
C ALA A 235 1.07 9.09 -14.56
#